data_AF-A0A482D8W5-F1
#
_entry.id   AF-A0A482D8W5-F1
#
_cell.length_a   1.000
_cell.length_b   1.000
_cell.length_c   1.000
_cell.angle_alpha   90.00
_cell.angle_beta   90.00
_cell.angle_gamma   90.00
#
_symmetry.space_group_name_H-M   'P 1'
#
loop_
_entity.id
_entity.type
_entity.pdbx_description
1 polymer ?
#
loop_
_entity_poly.entity_id
_entity_poly.type
_entity_poly.pdbx_seq_one_letter_code
_entity_poly.pdbx_strand_id
1 'polypeptide(L)'
;MGVMSCSRRNCESIMCDCYVPDIGYICNECQNEFKEISTIGNLTHTELEIRVELEEFMKTPKNDYDNEKDITADEFFRNHSK
;
A
#
# COMPACT_ATOMS: atom_id res chain seq x y z
N MET A 1 -19.12 8.11 17.56
CA MET A 1 -17.70 8.51 17.48
C MET A 1 -17.17 7.96 16.17
N GLY A 2 -16.78 8.83 15.23
CA GLY A 2 -16.36 8.42 13.89
C GLY A 2 -14.95 7.84 13.96
N VAL A 3 -14.79 6.58 13.53
CA VAL A 3 -13.47 5.96 13.39
C VAL A 3 -12.74 6.61 12.22
N MET A 4 -11.52 7.13 12.47
CA MET A 4 -10.66 7.69 11.42
C MET A 4 -10.02 6.54 10.61
N SER A 5 -10.77 6.05 9.63
CA SER A 5 -10.33 5.03 8.68
C SER A 5 -9.36 5.61 7.65
N CYS A 6 -8.37 4.80 7.25
CA CYS A 6 -7.44 5.15 6.18
C CYS A 6 -8.18 5.48 4.87
N SER A 7 -7.70 6.49 4.13
CA SER A 7 -8.27 6.89 2.84
C SER A 7 -7.89 5.96 1.68
N ARG A 8 -6.96 5.03 1.89
CA ARG A 8 -6.55 4.04 0.87
C ARG A 8 -7.68 3.03 0.62
N ARG A 9 -7.97 2.74 -0.64
CA ARG A 9 -8.96 1.72 -1.02
C ARG A 9 -8.60 0.36 -0.40
N ASN A 10 -9.58 -0.26 0.25
CA ASN A 10 -9.44 -1.57 0.89
C ASN A 10 -8.42 -1.64 2.04
N CYS A 11 -8.14 -0.50 2.69
CA CYS A 11 -7.37 -0.45 3.93
C CYS A 11 -8.34 -0.40 5.12
N GLU A 12 -8.46 -1.50 5.86
CA GLU A 12 -9.30 -1.59 7.06
C GLU A 12 -8.64 -1.00 8.32
N SER A 13 -7.44 -0.43 8.19
CA SER A 13 -6.73 0.17 9.32
C SER A 13 -7.52 1.38 9.86
N ILE A 14 -8.06 1.20 11.05
CA ILE A 14 -8.84 2.16 11.80
C ILE A 14 -8.02 2.68 12.99
N MET A 15 -7.17 3.67 12.73
CA MET A 15 -6.41 4.52 13.68
C MET A 15 -5.28 5.19 12.88
N CYS A 16 -5.62 6.20 12.09
CA CYS A 16 -4.64 6.94 11.31
C CYS A 16 -4.34 8.28 11.99
N ASP A 17 -3.12 8.45 12.50
CA ASP A 17 -2.69 9.73 13.12
C ASP A 17 -2.07 10.71 12.11
N CYS A 18 -1.79 10.25 10.88
CA CYS A 18 -1.17 11.07 9.85
C CYS A 18 -2.22 11.52 8.84
N TYR A 19 -2.41 12.84 8.74
CA TYR A 19 -3.25 13.46 7.72
C TYR A 19 -2.37 14.25 6.76
N VAL A 20 -2.46 13.93 5.47
CA VAL A 20 -1.79 14.67 4.42
C VAL A 20 -2.84 15.46 3.65
N PRO A 21 -2.75 16.80 3.59
CA PRO A 21 -3.64 17.59 2.74
C PRO A 21 -3.50 17.11 1.29
N ASP A 22 -4.62 17.12 0.54
CA ASP A 22 -4.79 16.55 -0.81
C ASP A 22 -5.00 15.02 -0.87
N ILE A 23 -4.45 14.25 0.08
CA ILE A 23 -4.48 12.77 0.03
C ILE A 23 -5.48 12.18 1.03
N GLY A 24 -5.47 12.65 2.28
CA GLY A 24 -6.34 12.16 3.35
C GLY A 24 -5.61 11.53 4.52
N TYR A 25 -6.29 10.63 5.23
CA TYR A 25 -5.75 9.95 6.40
C TYR A 25 -4.96 8.71 5.99
N ILE A 26 -3.74 8.60 6.51
CA ILE A 26 -2.80 7.53 6.17
C ILE A 26 -2.45 6.76 7.43
N CYS A 27 -2.71 5.45 7.41
CA CYS A 27 -2.32 4.58 8.52
C CYS A 27 -0.81 4.34 8.55
N ASN A 28 -0.30 3.89 9.69
CA ASN A 28 1.12 3.60 9.86
C ASN A 28 1.60 2.46 8.93
N GLU A 29 0.73 1.48 8.64
CA GLU A 29 1.04 0.41 7.67
C GLU A 29 1.30 0.96 6.27
N CYS A 30 0.39 1.79 5.74
CA CYS A 30 0.56 2.39 4.41
C CYS A 30 1.80 3.29 4.35
N GLN A 31 2.14 3.97 5.45
CA GLN A 31 3.38 4.75 5.53
C GLN A 31 4.62 3.86 5.48
N ASN A 32 4.61 2.71 6.14
CA ASN A 32 5.72 1.76 6.10
C ASN A 32 5.85 1.10 4.72
N GLU A 33 4.76 0.63 4.13
CA GLU A 33 4.76 0.09 2.75
C GLU A 33 5.35 1.11 1.77
N PHE A 34 4.89 2.36 1.84
CA PHE A 34 5.41 3.42 0.98
C PHE A 34 6.91 3.69 1.21
N LYS A 35 7.35 3.71 2.47
CA LYS A 35 8.78 3.84 2.81
C LYS A 35 9.60 2.66 2.27
N GLU A 36 9.09 1.43 2.35
CA GLU A 36 9.78 0.25 1.81
C GLU A 36 9.93 0.35 0.29
N ILE A 37 8.86 0.71 -0.42
CA ILE A 37 8.88 0.93 -1.88
C ILE A 37 9.87 2.05 -2.25
N SER A 38 9.81 3.17 -1.53
CA SER A 38 10.71 4.31 -1.75
C SER A 38 12.17 3.98 -1.45
N THR A 39 12.44 3.15 -0.43
CA THR A 39 13.80 2.74 -0.05
C THR A 39 14.40 1.78 -1.09
N ILE A 40 13.59 0.90 -1.69
CA ILE A 40 14.03 0.01 -2.78
C ILE A 40 14.48 0.83 -4.01
N GLY A 41 13.84 1.98 -4.25
CA GLY A 41 14.16 2.86 -5.37
C GLY A 41 15.49 3.62 -5.28
N ASN A 42 16.07 3.79 -4.07
CA ASN A 42 17.32 4.56 -3.86
C ASN A 42 17.33 5.95 -4.56
N LEU A 43 16.16 6.56 -4.71
CA LEU A 43 15.98 7.83 -5.38
C LEU A 43 15.79 8.91 -4.31
N THR A 44 16.63 9.92 -4.34
CA THR A 44 16.41 11.19 -3.62
C THR A 44 15.25 11.92 -4.29
N HIS A 45 14.02 11.54 -3.96
CA HIS A 45 12.83 12.19 -4.46
C HIS A 45 12.64 13.56 -3.78
N THR A 46 12.25 14.54 -4.59
CA THR A 46 11.84 15.86 -4.09
C THR A 46 10.49 15.72 -3.34
N GLU A 47 10.18 16.61 -2.39
CA GLU A 47 8.90 16.56 -1.63
C GLU A 47 7.66 16.47 -2.55
N LEU A 48 7.71 17.12 -3.71
CA LEU A 48 6.67 17.07 -4.74
C LEU A 48 6.50 15.67 -5.36
N GLU A 49 7.60 14.99 -5.65
CA GLU A 49 7.57 13.65 -6.25
C GLU A 49 7.04 12.63 -5.25
N ILE A 50 7.50 12.70 -4.00
CA ILE A 50 6.98 11.88 -2.89
C ILE A 50 5.47 12.06 -2.75
N ARG A 51 4.97 13.30 -2.86
CA ARG A 51 3.53 13.57 -2.77
C ARG A 51 2.75 12.93 -3.91
N VAL A 52 3.23 13.06 -5.15
CA VAL A 52 2.57 12.47 -6.33
C VAL A 52 2.55 10.95 -6.22
N GLU A 53 3.68 10.33 -5.89
CA GLU A 53 3.76 8.88 -5.71
C GLU A 53 2.88 8.38 -4.57
N LEU A 54 2.84 9.10 -3.45
CA LEU A 54 1.98 8.76 -2.32
C LEU A 54 0.50 8.85 -2.70
N GLU A 55 0.12 9.87 -3.48
CA GLU A 55 -1.24 10.00 -3.99
C GLU A 55 -1.61 8.83 -4.92
N GLU A 56 -0.72 8.43 -5.83
CA GLU A 56 -0.92 7.26 -6.69
C GLU A 56 -1.00 5.96 -5.89
N PHE A 57 -0.12 5.79 -4.90
CA PHE A 57 -0.11 4.64 -4.00
C PHE A 57 -1.39 4.52 -3.15
N MET A 58 -1.99 5.64 -2.74
CA MET A 58 -3.24 5.62 -1.99
C MET A 58 -4.47 5.38 -2.88
N LYS A 59 -4.36 5.66 -4.18
CA LYS A 59 -5.40 5.31 -5.18
C LYS A 59 -5.39 3.83 -5.53
N THR A 60 -4.25 3.13 -5.41
CA THR A 60 -4.18 1.68 -5.62
C THR A 60 -4.76 0.91 -4.43
N PRO A 61 -5.58 -0.14 -4.68
CA PRO A 61 -6.18 -0.94 -3.62
C PRO A 61 -5.12 -1.73 -2.86
N LYS A 62 -5.19 -1.76 -1.52
CA LYS A 62 -4.31 -2.59 -0.66
C LYS A 62 -4.40 -4.08 -0.99
N ASN A 63 -5.54 -4.51 -1.56
CA ASN A 63 -5.85 -5.92 -1.80
C ASN A 63 -5.05 -6.59 -2.94
N ASP A 64 -4.25 -5.84 -3.70
CA ASP A 64 -3.40 -6.43 -4.73
C ASP A 64 -2.17 -7.15 -4.15
N TYR A 65 -1.81 -6.87 -2.88
CA TYR A 65 -0.66 -7.47 -2.21
C TYR A 65 -1.00 -8.54 -1.16
N ASP A 66 -2.25 -8.62 -0.70
CA ASP A 66 -2.66 -9.55 0.39
C ASP A 66 -3.51 -10.74 -0.10
N ASN A 67 -3.94 -10.72 -1.37
CA ASN A 67 -4.83 -11.75 -1.93
C ASN A 67 -4.27 -12.55 -3.12
N GLU A 68 -2.98 -12.43 -3.45
CA GLU A 68 -2.34 -13.48 -4.24
C GLU A 68 -1.67 -14.44 -3.25
N LYS A 69 -2.41 -15.51 -2.95
CA LYS A 69 -1.93 -16.71 -2.27
C LYS A 69 -0.49 -16.98 -2.67
N ASP A 70 0.36 -17.26 -1.69
CA ASP A 70 1.62 -17.96 -1.88
C ASP A 70 1.32 -19.31 -2.55
N ILE A 71 1.13 -19.31 -3.88
CA ILE A 71 1.05 -20.54 -4.67
C ILE A 71 2.48 -21.02 -4.69
N THR A 72 2.81 -21.91 -3.75
CA THR A 72 4.10 -22.58 -3.75
C THR A 72 4.33 -23.19 -5.13
N ALA A 73 5.57 -23.18 -5.62
CA ALA A 73 5.91 -23.71 -6.94
C ALA A 73 5.33 -25.13 -7.16
N ASP A 74 5.23 -25.91 -6.08
CA ASP A 74 4.62 -27.24 -6.05
C ASP A 74 3.12 -27.29 -6.43
N GLU A 75 2.35 -26.24 -6.08
CA GLU A 75 0.94 -26.10 -6.46
C GLU A 75 0.77 -25.59 -7.90
N PHE A 76 1.71 -24.77 -8.40
CA PHE A 76 1.76 -24.36 -9.81
C PHE A 76 2.00 -25.55 -10.75
N PHE A 77 3.00 -26.40 -10.46
CA PHE A 77 3.30 -27.56 -11.31
C PHE A 77 2.21 -28.65 -11.27
N ARG A 78 1.49 -28.79 -10.15
CA ARG A 78 0.33 -29.69 -10.06
C ARG A 78 -0.84 -29.27 -10.93
N ASN A 79 -1.07 -27.97 -11.08
CA ASN A 79 -2.18 -27.46 -11.89
C ASN A 79 -1.88 -27.48 -13.41
N HIS A 80 -0.60 -27.61 -13.78
CA HIS A 80 -0.14 -27.58 -15.17
C HIS A 80 0.37 -28.92 -15.74
N SER A 81 0.46 -29.96 -14.91
CA SER A 81 0.83 -31.30 -15.35
C SER A 81 -0.44 -32.12 -15.63
N LYS A 82 -0.84 -32.15 -16.90
CA LYS A 82 -1.89 -33.05 -17.41
C LYS A 82 -1.28 -34.14 -18.28
#